data_AF-A0A7I8EL80-F1
#
_entry.id   AF-A0A7I8EL80-F1
#
_cell.length_a   1.000
_cell.length_b   1.000
_cell.length_c   1.000
_cell.angle_alpha   90.00
_cell.angle_beta   90.00
_cell.angle_gamma   90.00
#
_symmetry.space_group_name_H-M   'P 1'
#
loop_
_entity.id
_entity.type
_entity.pdbx_description
1 polymer ?
#
loop_
_entity_poly.entity_id
_entity_poly.type
_entity_poly.pdbx_seq_one_letter_code
_entity_poly.pdbx_strand_id
1 'polypeptide(L)' 'MKRVANPALSSLGEEAIAHYRQALWEHEDLTDASRRNYLSDLRHFADWYEASQEQRNGKQR' A
#
# COMPACT_ATOMS: atom_id res chain seq x y z
N MET A 1 -11.06 -6.34 20.05
CA MET A 1 -10.19 -5.26 19.53
C MET A 1 -10.68 -4.92 18.13
N LYS A 2 -11.37 -3.78 17.95
CA LYS A 2 -11.85 -3.36 16.63
C LYS A 2 -10.62 -3.03 15.79
N ARG A 3 -10.36 -3.81 14.73
CA ARG A 3 -9.40 -3.41 13.69
C ARG A 3 -9.92 -2.08 13.15
N VAL A 4 -9.28 -0.99 13.53
CA VAL A 4 -9.43 0.28 12.82
C VAL A 4 -9.01 -0.07 11.39
N ALA A 5 -9.97 -0.01 10.45
CA ALA A 5 -9.66 -0.19 9.05
C ALA A 5 -8.48 0.75 8.74
N ASN A 6 -7.41 0.21 8.11
CA ASN A 6 -6.21 0.99 7.81
C ASN A 6 -6.62 2.40 7.35
N PRO A 7 -5.94 3.47 7.82
CA PRO A 7 -6.17 4.79 7.27
C PRO A 7 -6.16 4.68 5.75
N ALA A 8 -7.17 5.26 5.11
CA ALA A 8 -7.26 5.22 3.67
C ALA A 8 -5.98 5.85 3.11
N LEU A 9 -5.31 5.15 2.19
CA LEU A 9 -4.18 5.75 1.49
C LEU A 9 -4.65 6.98 0.72
N SER A 10 -3.71 7.86 0.42
CA SER A 10 -3.93 8.88 -0.58
C SER A 10 -4.37 8.26 -1.91
N SER A 11 -5.04 9.05 -2.76
CA SER A 11 -5.45 8.60 -4.09
C SER A 11 -4.28 8.07 -4.92
N LEU A 12 -3.10 8.70 -4.78
CA LEU A 12 -1.87 8.24 -5.44
C LEU A 12 -1.42 6.86 -4.93
N GLY A 13 -1.52 6.63 -3.62
CA GLY A 13 -1.20 5.33 -3.01
C GLY A 13 -2.14 4.22 -3.47
N GLU A 14 -3.44 4.50 -3.56
CA GLU A 14 -4.44 3.56 -4.08
C GLU A 14 -4.20 3.23 -5.57
N GLU A 15 -3.90 4.24 -6.39
CA GLU A 15 -3.55 4.04 -7.82
C GLU A 15 -2.28 3.19 -7.98
N ALA A 16 -1.23 3.46 -7.20
CA ALA A 16 0.00 2.68 -7.25
C ALA A 16 -0.24 1.20 -6.91
N ILE A 17 -1.08 0.92 -5.91
CA ILE A 17 -1.45 -0.46 -5.55
C ILE A 17 -2.28 -1.11 -6.65
N ALA A 18 -3.20 -0.39 -7.27
CA ALA A 18 -4.00 -0.91 -8.38
C ALA A 18 -3.12 -1.29 -9.58
N HIS A 19 -2.16 -0.44 -9.96
CA HIS A 19 -1.20 -0.74 -11.02
C HIS A 19 -0.32 -1.93 -10.70
N TYR A 20 0.20 -2.02 -9.48
CA TYR A 20 1.02 -3.15 -9.06
C TYR A 20 0.21 -4.47 -9.05
N ARG A 21 -1.04 -4.43 -8.58
CA ARG A 21 -1.95 -5.56 -8.67
C ARG A 21 -2.14 -6.03 -10.11
N GLN A 22 -2.37 -5.11 -11.04
CA GLN A 22 -2.55 -5.48 -12.44
C GLN A 22 -1.29 -6.16 -12.99
N ALA A 23 -0.11 -5.59 -12.74
CA ALA A 23 1.15 -6.16 -13.18
C ALA A 23 1.40 -7.59 -12.63
N LEU A 24 1.11 -7.82 -11.34
CA LEU A 24 1.22 -9.14 -10.72
C LEU A 24 0.30 -10.19 -11.32
N TRP A 25 -0.86 -9.80 -11.88
CA TRP A 25 -1.82 -10.72 -12.48
C TRP A 25 -1.56 -10.95 -13.97
N GLU A 26 -0.99 -9.98 -14.67
CA GLU A 26 -0.77 -10.04 -16.13
C GLU A 26 0.61 -10.60 -16.50
N HIS A 27 1.63 -10.36 -15.68
CA HIS A 27 3.02 -10.62 -16.07
C HIS A 27 3.74 -11.70 -15.26
N GLU A 28 3.21 -12.06 -14.09
CA GLU A 28 3.91 -12.94 -13.14
C GLU A 28 3.18 -14.27 -12.96
N ASP A 29 3.91 -15.38 -13.09
CA ASP A 29 3.40 -16.73 -12.79
C ASP A 29 3.52 -17.03 -11.29
N LEU A 30 2.71 -16.32 -10.50
CA LEU A 30 2.70 -16.42 -9.06
C LEU A 30 1.43 -17.09 -8.55
N THR A 31 1.57 -17.89 -7.49
CA THR A 31 0.40 -18.40 -6.76
C THR A 31 -0.45 -17.25 -6.24
N ASP A 32 -1.76 -17.49 -6.09
CA ASP A 32 -2.68 -16.51 -5.49
C ASP A 32 -2.21 -16.06 -4.10
N ALA A 33 -1.59 -16.97 -3.33
CA ALA A 33 -1.04 -16.67 -2.02
C ALA A 33 0.12 -15.67 -2.11
N SER A 34 1.08 -15.90 -3.01
CA SER A 34 2.22 -15.00 -3.23
C SER A 34 1.75 -13.62 -3.68
N ARG A 35 0.79 -13.54 -4.61
CA ARG A 35 0.22 -12.27 -5.07
C ARG A 35 -0.42 -11.47 -3.94
N ARG A 36 -1.19 -12.13 -3.06
CA ARG A 36 -1.79 -11.48 -1.88
C ARG A 36 -0.74 -11.02 -0.88
N ASN A 37 0.31 -11.80 -0.67
CA ASN A 37 1.41 -11.42 0.23
C ASN A 37 2.10 -10.15 -0.28
N TYR A 38 2.47 -10.10 -1.56
CA TYR A 38 3.10 -8.92 -2.15
C TYR A 38 2.20 -7.68 -2.11
N LEU A 39 0.89 -7.83 -2.36
CA LEU A 39 -0.03 -6.71 -2.22
C LEU A 39 -0.13 -6.21 -0.78
N SER A 40 -0.14 -7.12 0.20
CA SER A 40 -0.15 -6.75 1.61
C SER A 40 1.14 -6.01 2.00
N ASP A 41 2.29 -6.49 1.53
CA ASP A 41 3.59 -5.88 1.82
C ASP A 41 3.68 -4.47 1.22
N LEU A 42 3.24 -4.29 -0.03
CA LEU A 42 3.20 -2.98 -0.67
C LEU A 42 2.23 -2.04 0.05
N ARG A 43 1.06 -2.53 0.48
CA ARG A 43 0.10 -1.73 1.24
C ARG A 43 0.71 -1.23 2.54
N HIS A 44 1.33 -2.12 3.31
CA HIS A 44 2.00 -1.75 4.55
C HIS A 44 3.13 -0.73 4.32
N PHE A 45 3.90 -0.88 3.25
CA PHE A 45 4.94 0.07 2.87
C PHE A 45 4.34 1.45 2.53
N ALA A 46 3.29 1.51 1.72
CA ALA A 46 2.62 2.75 1.34
C ALA A 46 2.03 3.46 2.57
N ASP A 47 1.35 2.71 3.45
CA ASP A 47 0.76 3.25 4.68
C ASP A 47 1.87 3.85 5.57
N TRP A 48 3.00 3.16 5.72
CA TRP A 48 4.16 3.66 6.47
C TRP A 48 4.78 4.91 5.83
N TYR A 49 4.93 4.90 4.51
CA TYR A 49 5.54 5.99 3.76
C TYR A 49 4.73 7.27 3.89
N GLU A 50 3.42 7.21 3.65
CA GLU A 50 2.53 8.37 3.75
C GLU A 50 2.47 8.91 5.19
N ALA A 51 2.35 8.04 6.19
CA ALA A 51 2.40 8.44 7.59
C ALA A 51 3.73 9.09 7.98
N SER A 52 4.85 8.62 7.39
CA SER A 52 6.17 9.21 7.62
C SER A 52 6.31 10.59 6.96
N GLN A 53 5.69 10.80 5.80
CA GLN A 53 5.68 12.08 5.11
C GLN A 53 4.83 13.12 5.86
N GLU A 54 3.67 12.73 6.39
CA GLU A 54 2.85 13.62 7.23
C GLU A 54 3.60 14.09 8.48
N GLN A 55 4.32 13.19 9.15
CA GLN A 55 5.16 13.52 10.31
C GLN A 55 6.32 14.48 9.95
N ARG A 56 6.90 14.35 8.76
CA ARG A 56 7.96 15.26 8.29
C ARG A 56 7.40 16.64 7.97
N ASN A 57 6.25 16.70 7.31
CA ASN A 57 5.61 17.97 6.93
C ASN A 57 5.02 18.70 8.15
N GLY A 58 4.60 17.97 9.19
CA GLY A 58 4.14 18.53 10.46
C GLY A 58 5.24 19.16 11.34
N LYS A 59 6.52 18.84 11.10
CA LYS A 59 7.67 19.42 11.82
C LYS A 59 8.19 20.74 11.24
N GLN A 60 7.60 21.25 10.16
CA GLN A 60 8.00 22.51 9.51
C GLN A 60 7.10 23.72 9.84
N ARG A 61 6.23 23.63 10.86
CA ARG A 61 5.38 24.76 11.28
C ARG A 61 5.84 25.35 12.61
#